data_AF-A0AAD3RJ93-F1
#
_entry.id   AF-A0AAD3RJ93-F1
#
_cell.length_a   1.000
_cell.length_b   1.000
_cell.length_c   1.000
_cell.angle_alpha   90.00
_cell.angle_beta   90.00
_cell.angle_gamma   90.00
#
_symmetry.space_group_name_H-M   'P 1'
#
loop_
_entity.id
_entity.type
_entity.pdbx_description
1 polymer ?
#
loop_
_entity_poly.entity_id
_entity_poly.type
_entity_poly.pdbx_seq_one_letter_code
_entity_poly.pdbx_strand_id
1 'polypeptide(L)'
;MDGQGATADPQLQHFIEIESQKQRFQQLVHQMTEVCWEKCMDKPGPKLDSRTEMCFVNCVERFIDTSQFILNRLEQTQRSRGSFSENMSD
;
A
#
# COMPACT_ATOMS: atom_id res chain seq x y z
N MET A 1 -31.31 24.06 19.63
CA MET A 1 -29.93 24.58 19.58
C MET A 1 -29.16 23.48 18.89
N ASP A 2 -29.18 23.48 17.57
CA ASP A 2 -28.76 22.32 16.78
C ASP A 2 -28.00 22.82 15.56
N GLY A 3 -26.84 22.21 15.31
CA GLY A 3 -26.23 22.21 13.99
C GLY A 3 -25.19 23.30 13.71
N GLN A 4 -24.06 23.28 14.42
CA GLN A 4 -22.80 23.68 13.79
C GLN A 4 -22.01 22.41 13.52
N GLY A 5 -22.14 21.92 12.28
CA GLY A 5 -21.26 20.91 11.74
C GLY A 5 -19.83 21.39 11.87
N ALA A 6 -18.99 20.56 12.47
CA ALA A 6 -17.58 20.81 12.63
C ALA A 6 -16.95 21.03 11.24
N THR A 7 -16.73 22.29 10.89
CA THR A 7 -15.73 22.64 9.88
C THR A 7 -14.40 22.19 10.48
N ALA A 8 -13.91 21.01 10.10
CA ALA A 8 -12.61 20.55 10.54
C ALA A 8 -11.59 21.65 10.20
N ASP A 9 -10.86 22.12 11.21
CA ASP A 9 -9.81 23.13 11.05
C ASP A 9 -8.89 22.72 9.88
N PRO A 10 -8.65 23.55 8.86
CA PRO A 10 -7.76 23.22 7.74
C PRO A 10 -6.38 22.70 8.20
N GLN A 11 -5.85 23.20 9.31
CA GLN A 11 -4.60 22.71 9.88
C GLN A 11 -4.74 21.27 10.41
N LEU A 12 -5.86 20.97 11.06
CA LEU A 12 -6.17 19.63 11.55
C LEU A 12 -6.39 18.65 10.39
N GLN A 13 -7.08 19.07 9.32
CA GLN A 13 -7.26 18.24 8.13
C GLN A 13 -5.91 17.86 7.51
N HIS A 14 -5.03 18.84 7.33
CA HIS A 14 -3.69 18.60 6.79
C HIS A 14 -2.86 17.66 7.67
N PHE A 15 -2.93 17.85 9.00
CA PHE A 15 -2.28 16.94 9.95
C PHE A 15 -2.80 15.51 9.81
N ILE A 16 -4.13 15.32 9.74
CA ILE A 16 -4.76 14.01 9.57
C ILE A 16 -4.31 13.35 8.27
N GLU A 17 -4.22 14.08 7.17
CA GLU A 17 -3.76 13.55 5.88
C GLU A 17 -2.32 13.02 5.97
N ILE A 18 -1.41 13.80 6.56
CA ILE A 18 0.00 13.41 6.74
C ILE A 18 0.10 12.16 7.62
N GLU A 19 -0.56 12.15 8.77
CA GLU A 19 -0.50 11.02 9.70
C GLU A 19 -1.16 9.76 9.11
N SER A 20 -2.26 9.92 8.36
CA SER A 20 -2.89 8.84 7.60
C SER A 20 -1.94 8.24 6.56
N GLN A 21 -1.21 9.07 5.81
CA GLN A 21 -0.21 8.59 4.85
C GLN A 21 0.92 7.83 5.55
N LYS A 22 1.44 8.35 6.67
CA LYS A 22 2.45 7.65 7.47
C LYS A 22 1.95 6.32 7.97
N GLN A 23 0.73 6.26 8.50
CA GLN A 23 0.13 5.02 8.99
C GLN A 23 0.03 3.97 7.87
N ARG A 24 -0.46 4.36 6.69
CA ARG A 24 -0.56 3.45 5.53
C ARG A 24 0.81 2.93 5.11
N PHE A 25 1.83 3.78 5.11
CA PHE A 25 3.19 3.36 4.82
C PHE A 25 3.71 2.34 5.85
N GLN A 26 3.49 2.58 7.15
CA GLN A 26 3.87 1.63 8.20
C GLN A 26 3.18 0.28 8.01
N GLN A 27 1.89 0.28 7.68
CA GLN A 27 1.15 -0.95 7.39
C GLN A 27 1.74 -1.72 6.21
N LEU A 28 2.13 -1.02 5.14
CA LEU A 28 2.79 -1.63 3.99
C LEU A 28 4.15 -2.25 4.37
N VAL A 29 4.96 -1.55 5.15
CA VAL A 29 6.25 -2.06 5.66
C VAL A 29 6.05 -3.31 6.51
N HIS A 30 5.06 -3.32 7.41
CA HIS A 30 4.75 -4.49 8.22
C HIS A 30 4.31 -5.68 7.36
N GLN A 31 3.44 -5.45 6.38
CA GLN A 31 2.98 -6.50 5.47
C GLN A 31 4.14 -7.10 4.64
N MET A 32 5.00 -6.25 4.07
CA MET A 32 6.19 -6.73 3.33
C MET A 32 7.13 -7.52 4.24
N THR A 33 7.31 -7.06 5.47
CA THR A 33 8.16 -7.71 6.46
C THR A 33 7.63 -9.10 6.79
N GLU A 34 6.33 -9.23 7.07
CA GLU A 34 5.68 -10.51 7.36
C GLU A 34 5.83 -11.50 6.19
N VAL A 35 5.44 -11.08 4.98
CA VAL A 35 5.51 -11.91 3.78
C VAL A 35 6.95 -12.35 3.46
N CYS A 36 7.91 -11.42 3.53
CA CYS A 36 9.29 -11.76 3.22
C CYS A 36 9.97 -12.56 4.32
N TRP A 37 9.58 -12.35 5.58
CA TRP A 37 10.04 -13.18 6.68
C TRP A 37 9.64 -14.65 6.47
N GLU A 38 8.35 -14.91 6.21
CA GLU A 38 7.86 -16.27 5.95
C GLU A 38 8.52 -16.94 4.75
N LYS A 39 8.87 -16.17 3.71
CA LYS A 39 9.46 -16.70 2.48
C LYS A 39 10.97 -16.94 2.56
N CYS A 40 11.69 -16.06 3.26
CA CYS A 40 13.15 -16.02 3.20
C CYS A 40 13.85 -16.52 4.47
N MET A 41 13.20 -16.45 5.62
CA MET A 41 13.80 -16.85 6.88
C MET A 41 13.47 -18.30 7.23
N ASP A 42 14.44 -19.20 7.05
CA ASP A 42 14.35 -20.59 7.52
C ASP A 42 14.78 -20.71 8.99
N LYS A 43 16.04 -20.34 9.28
CA LYS A 43 16.63 -20.45 10.63
C LYS A 43 17.24 -19.12 11.07
N PRO A 44 16.62 -18.44 12.06
CA PRO A 44 17.17 -17.20 12.60
C PRO A 44 18.54 -17.43 13.24
N GLY A 45 19.51 -16.59 12.87
CA GLY A 45 20.84 -16.54 13.46
C GLY A 45 21.17 -15.13 13.95
N PRO A 46 22.35 -14.93 14.59
CA PRO A 46 22.80 -13.62 15.05
C PRO A 46 23.05 -12.61 13.91
N LYS A 47 23.17 -13.09 12.67
CA LYS A 47 23.32 -12.30 11.44
C LYS A 47 22.60 -13.02 10.30
N LEU A 48 22.14 -12.25 9.31
CA LEU A 48 21.68 -12.81 8.05
C LEU A 48 22.88 -13.37 7.28
N ASP A 49 22.75 -14.59 6.76
CA ASP A 49 23.71 -15.08 5.76
C ASP A 49 23.43 -14.42 4.40
N SER A 50 24.42 -14.48 3.50
CA SER A 50 24.33 -13.82 2.18
C SER A 50 23.16 -14.32 1.34
N ARG A 51 22.75 -15.59 1.49
CA ARG A 51 21.60 -16.15 0.77
C ARG A 51 20.30 -15.55 1.28
N THR A 52 20.16 -15.44 2.59
CA THR A 52 18.99 -14.89 3.27
C THR A 52 18.87 -13.40 2.99
N GLU A 53 19.96 -12.65 3.06
CA GLU A 53 20.00 -11.22 2.69
C GLU A 53 19.57 -11.01 1.24
N MET A 54 20.15 -11.77 0.30
CA MET A 54 19.76 -11.72 -1.11
C MET A 54 18.29 -12.08 -1.32
N CYS A 55 17.75 -13.05 -0.57
CA CYS A 55 16.33 -13.40 -0.63
C CYS A 55 15.45 -12.22 -0.20
N PHE A 56 15.78 -11.54 0.91
CA PHE A 56 15.01 -10.39 1.38
C PHE A 56 14.99 -9.25 0.37
N VAL A 57 16.15 -8.90 -0.22
CA VAL A 57 16.24 -7.87 -1.27
C VAL A 57 15.30 -8.21 -2.43
N ASN A 58 15.43 -9.42 -2.98
CA ASN A 58 14.57 -9.86 -4.08
C ASN A 58 13.10 -9.92 -3.69
N CYS A 59 12.77 -10.37 -2.48
CA CYS A 59 11.39 -10.49 -2.02
C CYS A 59 10.71 -9.12 -1.93
N VAL A 60 11.38 -8.12 -1.35
CA VAL A 60 10.83 -6.76 -1.23
C VAL A 60 10.67 -6.12 -2.60
N GLU A 61 11.67 -6.22 -3.48
CA GLU A 61 11.57 -5.70 -4.85
C GLU A 61 10.39 -6.33 -5.61
N ARG A 62 10.27 -7.66 -5.57
CA ARG A 62 9.16 -8.37 -6.23
C ARG A 62 7.81 -8.07 -5.62
N PHE A 63 7.73 -7.84 -4.32
CA PHE A 63 6.48 -7.42 -3.67
C PHE A 63 6.02 -6.06 -4.22
N ILE A 64 6.93 -5.09 -4.31
CA ILE A 64 6.63 -3.75 -4.84
C ILE A 64 6.22 -3.83 -6.31
N ASP A 65 7.00 -4.53 -7.14
CA ASP A 65 6.72 -4.69 -8.57
C ASP A 65 5.34 -5.32 -8.82
N THR A 66 5.02 -6.39 -8.09
CA THR A 66 3.74 -7.09 -8.21
C THR A 66 2.59 -6.21 -7.75
N SER A 67 2.77 -5.48 -6.65
CA SER A 67 1.75 -4.55 -6.13
C SER A 67 1.45 -3.44 -7.13
N GLN A 68 2.49 -2.83 -7.72
CA GLN A 68 2.32 -1.81 -8.77
C GLN A 68 1.65 -2.38 -10.02
N PHE A 69 2.03 -3.57 -10.46
CA PHE A 69 1.40 -4.24 -11.59
C PHE A 69 -0.10 -4.45 -11.37
N ILE A 70 -0.49 -4.95 -10.18
CA ILE A 70 -1.90 -5.16 -9.82
C ILE A 70 -2.65 -3.84 -9.80
N LEU A 71 -2.11 -2.80 -9.15
CA LEU A 71 -2.73 -1.47 -9.08
C LEU A 71 -2.95 -0.89 -10.49
N ASN A 72 -1.93 -0.90 -11.34
CA ASN A 72 -2.01 -0.43 -12.72
C ASN A 72 -3.09 -1.18 -13.51
N ARG A 73 -3.20 -2.50 -13.33
CA ARG A 73 -4.24 -3.30 -14.00
C ARG A 73 -5.64 -2.98 -13.47
N LEU A 74 -5.80 -2.76 -12.18
CA LEU A 74 -7.07 -2.37 -11.57
C LEU A 74 -7.51 -1.00 -12.09
N GLU A 75 -6.62 -0.02 -12.14
CA GLU A 75 -6.92 1.32 -12.69
C GLU A 75 -7.37 1.26 -14.16
N GLN A 76 -6.67 0.49 -14.99
CA GLN A 76 -7.05 0.29 -16.39
C GLN A 76 -8.45 -0.36 -16.51
N THR A 77 -8.75 -1.32 -15.65
CA THR A 77 -10.06 -2.00 -15.63
C THR A 77 -11.18 -1.08 -15.15
N GLN A 78 -10.91 -0.17 -14.19
CA GLN A 78 -11.88 0.83 -13.75
C GLN A 78 -12.15 1.86 -14.86
N ARG A 79 -11.12 2.32 -15.57
CA ARG A 79 -11.27 3.24 -16.71
C ARG A 79 -12.11 2.63 -17.84
N SER A 80 -11.89 1.35 -18.15
CA SER A 80 -12.69 0.67 -19.18
C SER A 80 -14.15 0.46 -18.77
N ARG A 81 -14.44 0.19 -17.49
CA ARG A 81 -15.83 0.14 -16.97
C ARG A 81 -16.49 1.51 -16.94
N GLY A 82 -15.77 2.57 -16.57
CA GLY A 82 -16.27 3.95 -16.63
C GLY A 82 -16.68 4.34 -18.07
N SER A 83 -15.83 4.02 -19.05
CA SER A 83 -16.12 4.26 -20.47
C SER A 83 -17.34 3.48 -20.99
N PHE A 84 -17.67 2.32 -20.42
CA PHE A 84 -18.88 1.58 -20.76
C PHE A 84 -20.15 2.19 -20.12
N SER A 85 -20.04 2.78 -18.92
CA SER A 85 -21.17 3.42 -18.23
C SER A 85 -21.57 4.76 -18.86
N GLU A 86 -20.60 5.51 -19.40
CA GLU A 86 -20.86 6.76 -20.14
C GLU A 86 -21.60 6.47 -21.46
N ASN A 87 -21.19 5.43 -22.20
CA ASN A 87 -21.82 5.05 -23.48
C ASN A 87 -23.22 4.42 -23.36
N MET A 88 -23.69 4.09 -22.15
CA MET A 88 -25.04 3.51 -21.92
C MET A 88 -26.00 4.53 -21.30
N SER A 89 -25.53 5.76 -21.09
CA SER A 89 -26.32 6.91 -20.61
C SER A 89 -26.70 7.88 -21.74
N ASP A 90 -26.29 7.59 -22.99
CA ASP A 90 -26.79 8.18 -24.23
C ASP A 90 -27.80 7.25 -24.92
#